data_AF-A0AAW2CLL5-F1
#
_entry.id   AF-A0AAW2CLL5-F1
#
_cell.length_a   1.000
_cell.length_b   1.000
_cell.length_c   1.000
_cell.angle_alpha   90.00
_cell.angle_beta   90.00
_cell.angle_gamma   90.00
#
_symmetry.space_group_name_H-M   'P 1'
#
loop_
_entity.id
_entity.type
_entity.pdbx_description
1 polymer ?
#
loop_
_entity_poly.entity_id
_entity_poly.type
_entity_poly.pdbx_seq_one_letter_code
_entity_poly.pdbx_strand_id
1 'polypeptide(L)' 'MATQFMKKFFALDEKITLLDLQQERQRIFKGILDYIGRFRNLSLICYNPIEEERLENICISRMLYEYHPYLENL' A
#
# COMPACT_ATOMS: atom_id res chain seq x y z
N MET A 1 -4.40 31.47 -16.02
CA MET A 1 -3.03 31.59 -15.48
C MET A 1 -2.86 31.04 -14.05
N ALA A 2 -3.87 31.07 -13.17
CA ALA A 2 -3.76 30.48 -11.82
C ALA A 2 -3.57 28.94 -11.78
N THR A 3 -4.07 28.22 -12.79
CA THR A 3 -4.06 26.74 -12.85
C THR A 3 -2.66 26.15 -13.06
N GLN A 4 -1.77 26.85 -13.77
CA GLN A 4 -0.40 26.38 -14.03
C GLN A 4 0.52 26.64 -12.83
N PHE A 5 0.28 27.72 -12.08
CA PHE A 5 0.98 28.00 -10.82
C PHE A 5 0.63 26.94 -9.76
N MET A 6 -0.66 26.61 -9.62
CA MET A 6 -1.06 25.53 -8.71
C MET A 6 -0.41 24.21 -9.09
N LYS A 7 -0.42 23.75 -10.35
CA LYS A 7 0.26 22.49 -10.72
C LYS A 7 1.77 22.46 -10.47
N LYS A 8 2.44 23.62 -10.46
CA LYS A 8 3.91 23.72 -10.25
C LYS A 8 4.30 23.71 -8.77
N PHE A 9 3.43 24.18 -7.88
CA PHE A 9 3.69 24.28 -6.43
C PHE A 9 2.85 23.29 -5.60
N PHE A 10 1.65 23.00 -6.07
CA PHE A 10 0.84 21.82 -5.76
C PHE A 10 1.01 20.81 -6.88
N ALA A 11 2.21 20.24 -7.01
CA ALA A 11 2.21 18.80 -7.18
C ALA A 11 1.50 18.32 -5.90
N LEU A 12 0.18 18.08 -5.97
CA LEU A 12 -0.45 17.27 -4.95
C LEU A 12 0.40 15.99 -4.99
N ASP A 13 1.30 15.81 -4.03
CA ASP A 13 1.75 14.48 -3.69
C ASP A 13 0.44 13.69 -3.62
N GLU A 14 0.23 12.77 -4.57
CA GLU A 14 -0.92 11.89 -4.59
C GLU A 14 -0.76 11.01 -3.36
N LYS A 15 -1.14 11.58 -2.22
CA LYS A 15 -1.17 10.91 -0.94
C LYS A 15 -2.26 9.88 -1.09
N ILE A 16 -1.83 8.63 -1.09
CA ILE A 16 -2.79 7.54 -1.14
C ILE A 16 -3.56 7.54 0.17
N THR A 17 -4.82 7.15 0.06
CA THR A 17 -5.68 6.95 1.20
C THR A 17 -5.53 5.54 1.74
N LEU A 18 -6.07 5.30 2.93
CA LEU A 18 -6.21 3.95 3.46
C LEU A 18 -7.01 3.04 2.50
N LEU A 19 -7.99 3.59 1.78
CA LEU A 19 -8.80 2.83 0.84
C LEU A 19 -7.95 2.27 -0.31
N ASP A 20 -6.98 3.07 -0.80
CA ASP A 20 -6.05 2.65 -1.85
C ASP A 20 -5.16 1.50 -1.36
N LEU A 21 -4.64 1.59 -0.13
CA LEU A 21 -3.91 0.49 0.52
C LEU A 21 -4.78 -0.78 0.65
N GLN A 22 -6.05 -0.61 1.04
CA GLN A 22 -6.99 -1.72 1.12
C GLN A 22 -7.35 -2.31 -0.25
N GLN A 23 -7.02 -1.66 -1.36
CA GLN A 23 -7.26 -2.17 -2.71
C GLN A 23 -6.00 -2.81 -3.31
N GLU A 24 -4.79 -2.47 -2.85
CA GLU A 24 -3.57 -3.13 -3.29
C GLU A 24 -3.60 -4.60 -2.88
N ARG A 25 -3.49 -5.48 -3.87
CA ARG A 25 -3.50 -6.94 -3.72
C ARG A 25 -2.28 -7.54 -4.35
N GLN A 26 -1.82 -8.67 -3.82
CA GLN A 26 -0.83 -9.47 -4.51
C GLN A 26 -1.40 -9.91 -5.88
N ARG A 27 -0.64 -9.62 -6.94
CA ARG A 27 -1.02 -10.02 -8.29
C ARG A 27 -0.71 -11.49 -8.50
N ILE A 28 -1.60 -12.19 -9.19
CA ILE A 28 -1.38 -13.57 -9.60
C ILE A 28 -0.09 -13.64 -10.43
N PHE A 29 0.75 -14.65 -10.18
CA PHE A 29 2.05 -14.85 -10.82
C PHE A 29 3.14 -13.80 -10.49
N LYS A 30 2.93 -12.93 -9.49
CA LYS A 30 3.98 -12.06 -8.93
C LYS A 30 4.42 -12.58 -7.57
N GLY A 31 5.73 -12.48 -7.31
CA GLY A 31 6.32 -12.93 -6.06
C GLY A 31 5.80 -12.15 -4.85
N ILE A 32 5.75 -12.81 -3.70
CA ILE A 32 5.28 -12.20 -2.46
C ILE A 32 6.14 -11.01 -2.02
N LEU A 33 7.47 -11.09 -2.21
CA LEU A 33 8.39 -10.00 -1.87
C LEU A 33 8.14 -8.74 -2.71
N ASP A 34 7.81 -8.92 -4.00
CA ASP A 34 7.45 -7.78 -4.87
C ASP A 34 6.18 -7.09 -4.36
N TYR A 35 5.22 -7.87 -3.88
CA TYR A 35 4.00 -7.34 -3.29
C TYR A 35 4.27 -6.59 -1.98
N ILE A 36 5.00 -7.19 -1.04
CA ILE A 36 5.36 -6.56 0.25
C ILE A 36 6.13 -5.25 0.00
N GLY A 37 7.08 -5.24 -0.93
CA GLY A 37 7.83 -4.04 -1.29
C GLY A 37 6.93 -2.91 -1.81
N ARG A 38 5.97 -3.21 -2.68
CA ARG A 38 4.99 -2.22 -3.15
C ARG A 38 4.08 -1.74 -2.03
N PHE A 39 3.52 -2.67 -1.24
CA PHE A 39 2.65 -2.33 -0.13
C PHE A 39 3.36 -1.42 0.88
N ARG A 40 4.61 -1.72 1.22
CA ARG A 40 5.47 -0.87 2.07
C ARG A 40 5.62 0.52 1.48
N ASN A 41 6.00 0.64 0.21
CA ASN A 41 6.17 1.93 -0.44
C ASN A 41 4.89 2.77 -0.44
N LEU A 42 3.74 2.11 -0.68
CA LEU A 42 2.43 2.72 -0.58
C LEU A 42 2.14 3.19 0.87
N SER A 43 2.39 2.35 1.88
CA SER A 43 2.12 2.70 3.28
C SER A 43 2.89 3.94 3.75
N LEU A 44 4.11 4.15 3.23
CA LEU A 44 4.95 5.30 3.56
C LEU A 44 4.40 6.63 3.01
N ILE A 45 3.64 6.59 1.93
CA ILE A 45 3.04 7.78 1.30
C ILE A 45 1.57 7.97 1.68
N CYS A 46 1.05 7.17 2.61
CA CYS A 46 -0.33 7.28 3.08
C CYS A 46 -0.58 8.62 3.78
N TYR A 47 -1.74 9.22 3.49
CA TYR A 47 -2.11 10.52 4.04
C TYR A 47 -2.16 10.54 5.58
N ASN A 48 -2.68 9.46 6.17
CA ASN A 48 -2.84 9.32 7.61
C ASN A 48 -1.87 8.27 8.17
N PRO A 49 -1.33 8.46 9.38
CA PRO A 49 -0.64 7.40 10.10
C PRO A 49 -1.60 6.23 10.35
N ILE A 50 -1.09 5.01 10.18
CA ILE A 50 -1.82 3.77 10.41
C ILE A 50 -1.01 2.96 11.41
N GLU A 51 -1.67 2.36 12.39
CA GLU A 51 -1.04 1.44 13.34
C GLU A 51 -0.39 0.27 12.59
N GLU A 52 0.77 -0.16 13.06
CA GLU A 52 1.56 -1.24 12.44
C GLU A 52 0.74 -2.54 12.33
N GLU A 53 0.08 -2.95 13.41
CA GLU A 53 -0.81 -4.12 13.44
C GLU A 53 -1.92 -4.02 12.37
N ARG A 54 -2.46 -2.82 12.14
CA ARG A 54 -3.48 -2.61 11.12
C ARG A 54 -2.90 -2.71 9.71
N LEU A 55 -1.69 -2.22 9.48
CA LEU A 55 -0.98 -2.38 8.20
C LEU A 55 -0.66 -3.84 7.92
N GLU A 56 -0.19 -4.58 8.92
CA GLU A 56 0.09 -6.02 8.82
C GLU A 56 -1.18 -6.80 8.45
N ASN A 57 -2.29 -6.56 9.16
CA ASN A 57 -3.57 -7.19 8.87
C ASN A 57 -4.06 -6.92 7.45
N ILE A 58 -3.94 -5.67 6.97
CA ILE A 58 -4.28 -5.34 5.59
C ILE A 58 -3.34 -6.06 4.63
N CYS A 59 -2.03 -5.99 4.86
CA CYS A 59 -1.02 -6.62 4.01
C CYS A 59 -1.30 -8.12 3.84
N ILE A 60 -1.48 -8.85 4.95
CA ILE A 60 -1.74 -10.29 4.99
C ILE A 60 -3.06 -10.63 4.31
N SER A 61 -4.16 -9.94 4.65
CA SER A 61 -5.49 -10.18 4.03
C SER A 61 -5.55 -9.96 2.50
N ARG A 62 -4.51 -9.33 1.95
CA ARG A 62 -4.35 -8.99 0.53
C ARG A 62 -3.26 -9.80 -0.16
N MET A 63 -2.58 -10.69 0.56
CA MET A 63 -1.71 -11.72 0.00
C MET A 63 -2.53 -12.80 -0.69
N LEU A 64 -1.89 -13.57 -1.57
CA LEU A 64 -2.49 -14.80 -2.07
C LEU A 64 -2.58 -15.82 -0.94
N TYR A 65 -3.71 -16.55 -0.88
CA TYR A 65 -3.97 -17.57 0.15
C TYR A 65 -2.89 -18.64 0.25
N GLU A 66 -2.15 -18.90 -0.84
CA GLU A 66 -1.04 -19.86 -0.85
C GLU A 66 0.07 -19.49 0.15
N TYR A 67 0.20 -18.21 0.53
CA TYR A 67 1.23 -17.77 1.48
C TYR A 67 0.78 -17.82 2.95
N HIS A 68 -0.52 -17.86 3.23
CA HIS A 68 -1.05 -17.83 4.60
C HIS A 68 -0.48 -18.94 5.52
N PRO A 69 -0.37 -20.21 5.09
CA PRO A 69 0.16 -21.28 5.95
C PRO A 69 1.61 -21.07 6.40
N TYR A 70 2.39 -20.27 5.66
CA TYR A 70 3.79 -19.98 6.00
C TYR A 70 3.92 -18.85 7.02
N LEU A 71 2.86 -18.07 7.24
CA LEU A 71 2.84 -16.94 8.17
C LEU A 71 2.38 -17.35 9.57
N GLU A 72 1.55 -18.37 9.70
CA GLU A 72 1.06 -18.88 11.00
C GLU A 72 2.15 -19.49 11.89
N ASN A 73 3.36 -19.68 11.34
CA ASN A 73 4.51 -20.29 12.02
C ASN A 73 5.61 -19.28 12.37
N LEU A 74 5.37 -17.98 12.19
CA LEU A 74 6.26 -16.88 12.57
C LEU A 74 5.85 -16.29 13.93
#